data_AF-A0A920FPU7-F1
#
_entry.id   AF-A0A920FPU7-F1
#
_cell.length_a   1.000
_cell.length_b   1.000
_cell.length_c   1.000
_cell.angle_alpha   90.00
_cell.angle_beta   90.00
_cell.angle_gamma   90.00
#
_symmetry.space_group_name_H-M   'P 1'
#
loop_
_entity.id
_entity.type
_entity.pdbx_description
1 polymer ?
#
loop_
_entity_poly.entity_id
_entity_poly.type
_entity_poly.pdbx_seq_one_letter_code
_entity_poly.pdbx_strand_id
1 'polypeptide(L)'
;MRFKNKTLLTFLAFLLSILGLIGPGFWDIKSPNPIKYENDHLTRATLGLRFNPNDIDLDNKFKNSKISSKNYFGKEIAIAWSKNFIDQIKIEPRIPRIYFTQLPSDLNTYEINDKKKIFISIMLPLLLKGNEKVSIERSNLIIFFKKGNFKKLKIVCKKYKIKTIDCNNINSLNNAQLKTLQNILLNRVNVLPISMMLAQAIVESGWGGSRFAQKGNALFGQWTWDKKKGISPTGIHRPSFAVKSFKNLQDSVDAYILNLNTHPAYKKLRNYRKLIRNPQNFEGHKFSRYLDKYAIIGFEYVKKINLMIKKNNLEKFNSLRFKLEN
;
A
#
# COMPACT_ATOMS: atom_id res chain seq x y z
N MET A 1 35.73 -33.78 -0.45
CA MET A 1 36.30 -32.44 -0.70
C MET A 1 35.14 -31.44 -0.92
N ARG A 2 34.73 -30.73 0.14
CA ARG A 2 33.55 -29.84 0.15
C ARG A 2 34.00 -28.39 -0.10
N PHE A 3 33.76 -27.84 -1.29
CA PHE A 3 33.88 -26.40 -1.52
C PHE A 3 32.67 -25.68 -0.91
N LYS A 4 32.92 -24.90 0.15
CA LYS A 4 31.93 -24.06 0.85
C LYS A 4 31.62 -22.83 0.00
N ASN A 5 30.38 -22.76 -0.50
CA ASN A 5 29.84 -21.66 -1.29
C ASN A 5 29.45 -20.46 -0.39
N LYS A 6 30.45 -19.83 0.25
CA LYS A 6 30.24 -18.70 1.20
C LYS A 6 29.78 -17.41 0.52
N THR A 7 30.08 -17.20 -0.75
CA THR A 7 29.77 -15.98 -1.53
C THR A 7 28.31 -15.86 -1.94
N LEU A 8 27.62 -16.98 -2.21
CA LEU A 8 26.18 -16.97 -2.53
C LEU A 8 25.33 -16.66 -1.28
N LEU A 9 25.77 -17.14 -0.12
CA LEU A 9 25.08 -16.93 1.16
C LEU A 9 25.20 -15.49 1.66
N THR A 10 26.36 -14.85 1.48
CA THR A 10 26.56 -13.43 1.82
C THR A 10 25.80 -12.50 0.88
N PHE A 11 25.70 -12.82 -0.42
CA PHE A 11 24.90 -12.06 -1.37
C PHE A 11 23.39 -12.15 -1.07
N LEU A 12 22.91 -13.32 -0.66
CA LEU A 12 21.52 -13.53 -0.25
C LEU A 12 21.19 -12.83 1.08
N ALA A 13 22.09 -12.90 2.06
CA ALA A 13 21.95 -12.21 3.35
C ALA A 13 21.99 -10.67 3.20
N PHE A 14 22.79 -10.16 2.27
CA PHE A 14 22.86 -8.74 1.93
C PHE A 14 21.60 -8.25 1.19
N LEU A 15 21.04 -9.08 0.30
CA LEU A 15 19.75 -8.78 -0.34
C LEU A 15 18.60 -8.76 0.69
N LEU A 16 18.65 -9.66 1.67
CA LEU A 16 17.70 -9.75 2.78
C LEU A 16 17.80 -8.58 3.77
N SER A 17 19.00 -8.01 4.00
CA SER A 17 19.17 -6.84 4.87
C SER A 17 18.65 -5.56 4.20
N ILE A 18 18.85 -5.41 2.89
CA ILE A 18 18.29 -4.30 2.09
C ILE A 18 16.76 -4.38 1.98
N LEU A 19 16.19 -5.60 2.10
CA LEU A 19 14.74 -5.87 2.10
C LEU A 19 14.11 -5.97 3.52
N GLY A 20 14.88 -5.70 4.59
CA GLY A 20 14.38 -5.70 5.98
C GLY A 20 13.86 -7.06 6.46
N LEU A 21 14.49 -8.16 6.04
CA LEU A 21 14.09 -9.54 6.32
C LEU A 21 14.99 -10.30 7.31
N ILE A 22 16.08 -9.69 7.76
CA ILE A 22 16.87 -10.13 8.92
C ILE A 22 16.81 -8.98 9.94
N GLY A 23 16.24 -9.23 11.12
CA GLY A 23 16.27 -8.26 12.22
C GLY A 23 17.66 -8.23 12.87
N PRO A 24 18.06 -7.14 13.54
CA PRO A 24 19.32 -7.11 14.27
C PRO A 24 19.22 -8.01 15.49
N GLY A 25 19.80 -9.20 15.41
CA GLY A 25 20.23 -9.98 16.59
C GLY A 25 21.55 -9.46 17.13
N PHE A 26 21.68 -8.14 17.30
CA PHE A 26 22.84 -7.46 17.88
C PHE A 26 22.37 -6.19 18.56
N TRP A 27 21.80 -6.34 19.75
CA TRP A 27 21.81 -5.38 20.86
C TRP A 27 21.36 -6.15 22.09
N ASP A 28 22.31 -6.72 22.81
CA ASP A 28 22.12 -7.05 24.22
C ASP A 28 22.23 -5.72 24.97
N ILE A 29 21.11 -4.99 25.10
CA ILE A 29 21.03 -3.76 25.90
C ILE A 29 20.15 -4.10 27.10
N LYS A 30 20.76 -4.13 28.28
CA LYS A 30 20.04 -4.19 29.56
C LYS A 30 19.03 -3.06 29.63
N SER A 31 17.79 -3.38 29.95
CA SER A 31 16.72 -2.40 30.17
C SER A 31 17.12 -1.38 31.25
N PRO A 32 17.01 -0.07 31.01
CA PRO A 32 17.04 0.91 32.10
C PRO A 32 15.76 0.78 32.93
N ASN A 33 15.88 0.89 34.25
CA ASN A 33 14.76 0.90 35.18
C ASN A 33 13.75 2.02 34.84
N PRO A 34 12.44 1.80 35.05
CA PRO A 34 11.43 2.81 34.75
C PRO A 34 11.53 3.97 35.74
N ILE A 35 11.79 5.17 35.23
CA ILE A 35 11.52 6.41 35.96
C ILE A 35 10.00 6.65 35.89
N LYS A 36 9.35 6.69 37.05
CA LYS A 36 7.96 7.16 37.18
C LYS A 36 7.94 8.66 36.90
N TYR A 37 7.04 9.10 36.03
CA TYR A 37 6.57 10.48 36.04
C TYR A 37 5.05 10.51 36.19
N GLU A 38 4.64 11.16 37.27
CA GLU A 38 3.28 11.53 37.62
C GLU A 38 2.72 12.60 36.66
N ASN A 39 1.42 12.44 36.41
CA ASN A 39 0.40 13.46 36.16
C ASN A 39 0.80 14.70 35.35
N ASP A 40 0.19 14.83 34.17
CA ASP A 40 -0.40 16.12 33.84
C ASP A 40 -1.77 15.97 33.16
N HIS A 41 -2.75 16.65 33.72
CA HIS A 41 -4.15 16.59 33.34
C HIS A 41 -4.41 17.50 32.14
N LEU A 42 -4.43 16.95 30.93
CA LEU A 42 -5.06 17.61 29.79
C LEU A 42 -6.56 17.25 29.75
N THR A 43 -7.36 18.04 30.45
CA THR A 43 -8.83 17.94 30.45
C THR A 43 -9.43 18.42 29.14
N ARG A 44 -10.64 17.91 28.85
CA ARG A 44 -11.46 18.08 27.64
C ARG A 44 -11.67 19.53 27.16
N ALA A 45 -11.31 20.53 27.96
CA ALA A 45 -11.44 21.96 27.69
C ALA A 45 -10.30 22.56 26.85
N THR A 46 -9.11 21.95 26.80
CA THR A 46 -8.03 22.35 25.87
C THR A 46 -8.18 21.73 24.48
N LEU A 47 -9.01 20.69 24.35
CA LEU A 47 -9.33 20.00 23.10
C LEU A 47 -10.46 20.69 22.29
N GLY A 48 -10.73 21.97 22.55
CA GLY A 48 -11.61 22.83 21.75
C GLY A 48 -11.06 23.19 20.37
N LEU A 49 -10.26 22.31 19.75
CA LEU A 49 -9.95 22.41 18.33
C LEU A 49 -11.21 22.00 17.57
N ARG A 50 -11.92 22.99 17.01
CA ARG A 50 -12.80 22.80 15.85
C ARG A 50 -11.92 22.32 14.69
N PHE A 51 -11.53 21.05 14.71
CA PHE A 51 -10.91 20.37 13.59
C PHE A 51 -12.04 20.07 12.61
N ASN A 52 -12.22 20.94 11.62
CA ASN A 52 -13.02 20.64 10.45
C ASN A 52 -12.11 19.98 9.41
N PRO A 53 -12.27 18.68 9.11
CA PRO A 53 -11.45 17.98 8.12
C PRO A 53 -11.52 18.62 6.71
N ASN A 54 -12.56 19.41 6.44
CA ASN A 54 -12.75 20.11 5.17
C ASN A 54 -11.92 21.40 5.05
N ASP A 55 -11.39 21.92 6.16
CA ASP A 55 -10.52 23.12 6.15
C ASP A 55 -9.09 22.79 5.71
N ILE A 56 -8.77 21.51 5.53
CA ILE A 56 -7.48 21.07 5.03
C ILE A 56 -7.54 21.00 3.51
N ASP A 57 -7.39 22.15 2.85
CA ASP A 57 -7.17 22.23 1.39
C ASP A 57 -5.78 21.64 1.05
N LEU A 58 -5.73 20.31 0.95
CA LEU A 58 -4.52 19.52 0.72
C LEU A 58 -4.09 19.47 -0.75
N ASP A 59 -4.86 20.04 -1.68
CA ASP A 59 -4.65 19.77 -3.10
C ASP A 59 -3.70 20.77 -3.80
N ASN A 60 -3.53 21.99 -3.26
CA ASN A 60 -2.74 23.02 -3.94
C ASN A 60 -1.32 23.29 -3.37
N LYS A 61 -1.06 22.98 -2.09
CA LYS A 61 0.17 23.42 -1.39
C LYS A 61 1.36 22.44 -1.47
N PHE A 62 1.17 21.23 -2.00
CA PHE A 62 2.10 20.10 -1.78
C PHE A 62 2.94 19.72 -3.00
N LYS A 63 3.52 20.71 -3.69
CA LYS A 63 4.58 20.49 -4.69
C LYS A 63 5.95 20.50 -3.99
N ASN A 64 6.48 19.32 -3.68
CA ASN A 64 7.91 19.04 -3.43
C ASN A 64 8.61 19.61 -2.16
N SER A 65 7.92 20.13 -1.15
CA SER A 65 8.58 20.44 0.14
C SER A 65 8.53 19.22 1.08
N LYS A 66 9.64 18.87 1.73
CA LYS A 66 9.67 17.86 2.80
C LYS A 66 8.84 18.40 3.97
N ILE A 67 7.73 17.75 4.30
CA ILE A 67 6.87 18.18 5.41
C ILE A 67 7.08 17.22 6.59
N SER A 68 7.58 17.75 7.69
CA SER A 68 7.64 17.03 8.97
C SER A 68 6.26 17.00 9.62
N SER A 69 6.06 16.14 10.62
CA SER A 69 4.84 16.17 11.42
C SER A 69 4.56 17.56 12.00
N LYS A 70 5.59 18.32 12.39
CA LYS A 70 5.50 19.72 12.85
C LYS A 70 4.84 20.64 11.82
N ASN A 71 5.04 20.38 10.53
CA ASN A 71 4.45 21.15 9.45
C ASN A 71 3.05 20.64 9.05
N TYR A 72 2.69 19.42 9.45
CA TYR A 72 1.32 18.92 9.34
C TYR A 72 0.48 19.41 10.52
N PHE A 73 0.87 19.06 11.75
CA PHE A 73 0.13 19.34 12.98
C PHE A 73 0.97 19.43 14.28
N GLY A 74 2.23 18.97 14.32
CA GLY A 74 2.99 18.74 15.56
C GLY A 74 3.03 17.27 15.97
N LYS A 75 4.06 16.85 16.73
CA LYS A 75 4.26 15.44 17.12
C LYS A 75 3.11 14.92 18.00
N GLU A 76 2.77 15.68 19.04
CA GLU A 76 1.68 15.37 19.96
C GLU A 76 0.32 15.33 19.25
N ILE A 77 0.07 16.28 18.35
CA ILE A 77 -1.18 16.31 17.59
C ILE A 77 -1.24 15.14 16.62
N ALA A 78 -0.15 14.75 15.96
CA ALA A 78 -0.11 13.56 15.11
C ALA A 78 -0.43 12.28 15.91
N ILE A 79 0.10 12.17 17.14
CA ILE A 79 -0.21 11.06 18.05
C ILE A 79 -1.69 11.07 18.42
N ALA A 80 -2.20 12.20 18.91
CA ALA A 80 -3.58 12.35 19.35
C ALA A 80 -4.57 12.08 18.20
N TRP A 81 -4.31 12.66 17.02
CA TRP A 81 -5.08 12.44 15.80
C TRP A 81 -5.11 10.96 15.42
N SER A 82 -3.94 10.30 15.38
CA SER A 82 -3.87 8.90 14.97
C SER A 82 -4.57 7.97 15.96
N LYS A 83 -4.48 8.26 17.28
CA LYS A 83 -5.20 7.54 18.33
C LYS A 83 -6.70 7.69 18.17
N ASN A 84 -7.19 8.94 18.06
CA ASN A 84 -8.60 9.23 17.84
C ASN A 84 -9.13 8.55 16.56
N PHE A 85 -8.37 8.59 15.46
CA PHE A 85 -8.74 7.92 14.22
C PHE A 85 -8.92 6.40 14.40
N ILE A 86 -7.98 5.74 15.08
CA ILE A 86 -8.05 4.29 15.34
C ILE A 86 -9.17 3.95 16.32
N ASP A 87 -9.42 4.79 17.32
CA ASP A 87 -10.50 4.57 18.29
C ASP A 87 -11.88 4.76 17.64
N GLN A 88 -12.05 5.75 16.77
CA GLN A 88 -13.28 5.92 15.98
C GLN A 88 -13.61 4.70 15.12
N ILE A 89 -12.60 4.06 14.50
CA ILE A 89 -12.79 2.83 13.71
C ILE A 89 -13.39 1.69 14.54
N LYS A 90 -13.08 1.62 15.84
CA LYS A 90 -13.61 0.58 16.73
C LYS A 90 -15.10 0.79 17.02
N ILE A 91 -15.55 2.05 17.03
CA ILE A 91 -16.93 2.44 17.30
C ILE A 91 -17.76 2.32 16.02
N GLU A 92 -17.28 2.92 14.94
CA GLU A 92 -17.91 2.91 13.62
C GLU A 92 -16.85 2.55 12.57
N PRO A 93 -17.05 1.50 11.74
CA PRO A 93 -16.09 1.09 10.72
C PRO A 93 -16.11 2.01 9.48
N ARG A 94 -16.22 3.33 9.70
CA ARG A 94 -16.21 4.37 8.67
C ARG A 94 -15.13 5.41 8.96
N ILE A 95 -14.34 5.73 7.94
CA ILE A 95 -13.22 6.68 8.04
C ILE A 95 -13.45 7.91 7.17
N PRO A 96 -12.90 9.08 7.55
CA PRO A 96 -12.96 10.27 6.71
C PRO A 96 -12.04 10.17 5.49
N ARG A 97 -12.35 10.96 4.46
CA ARG A 97 -11.59 11.05 3.20
C ARG A 97 -10.39 12.00 3.32
N ILE A 98 -9.45 11.68 4.22
CA ILE A 98 -8.23 12.48 4.43
C ILE A 98 -7.06 11.83 3.69
N TYR A 99 -6.41 12.55 2.78
CA TYR A 99 -5.35 12.01 1.94
C TYR A 99 -4.05 12.80 2.08
N PHE A 100 -3.05 12.17 2.68
CA PHE A 100 -1.71 12.76 2.76
C PHE A 100 -0.93 12.51 1.47
N THR A 101 -0.21 13.55 1.02
CA THR A 101 0.62 13.47 -0.19
C THR A 101 1.98 12.81 0.08
N GLN A 102 2.46 12.83 1.33
CA GLN A 102 3.72 12.23 1.78
C GLN A 102 3.62 11.81 3.26
N LEU A 103 4.56 10.97 3.70
CA LEU A 103 4.69 10.58 5.10
C LEU A 103 5.41 11.67 5.90
N PRO A 104 5.16 11.81 7.22
CA PRO A 104 5.97 12.65 8.08
C PRO A 104 7.46 12.25 8.01
N SER A 105 8.33 13.22 7.75
CA SER A 105 9.78 12.98 7.62
C SER A 105 10.46 12.49 8.91
N ASP A 106 9.84 12.79 10.05
CA ASP A 106 10.26 12.48 11.40
C ASP A 106 9.60 11.21 11.96
N LEU A 107 8.91 10.41 11.14
CA LEU A 107 8.16 9.22 11.57
C LEU A 107 9.03 8.20 12.35
N ASN A 108 10.35 8.17 12.13
CA ASN A 108 11.28 7.31 12.87
C ASN A 108 11.65 7.84 14.27
N THR A 109 11.27 9.07 14.62
CA THR A 109 11.49 9.67 15.95
C THR A 109 10.36 9.36 16.94
N TYR A 110 9.27 8.76 16.46
CA TYR A 110 8.13 8.37 17.28
C TYR A 110 8.39 7.04 17.98
N GLU A 111 7.81 6.91 19.16
CA GLU A 111 7.68 5.61 19.82
C GLU A 111 7.01 4.59 18.89
N ILE A 112 7.42 3.33 19.00
CA ILE A 112 7.05 2.27 18.04
C ILE A 112 5.52 2.16 17.91
N ASN A 113 4.79 2.23 19.02
CA ASN A 113 3.35 2.09 19.01
C ASN A 113 2.64 3.25 18.31
N ASP A 114 3.15 4.48 18.46
CA ASP A 114 2.53 5.64 17.85
C ASP A 114 2.91 5.77 16.38
N LYS A 115 4.16 5.44 16.02
CA LYS A 115 4.58 5.27 14.62
C LYS A 115 3.63 4.34 13.86
N LYS A 116 3.27 3.20 14.46
CA LYS A 116 2.34 2.23 13.85
C LYS A 116 0.95 2.82 13.64
N LYS A 117 0.38 3.48 14.65
CA LYS A 117 -0.95 4.12 14.54
C LYS A 117 -0.95 5.19 13.47
N ILE A 118 0.02 6.11 13.49
CA ILE A 118 0.15 7.18 12.50
C ILE A 118 0.23 6.61 11.08
N PHE A 119 1.10 5.61 10.88
CA PHE A 119 1.24 4.96 9.58
C PHE A 119 -0.08 4.31 9.11
N ILE A 120 -0.76 3.56 9.98
CA ILE A 120 -2.05 2.93 9.63
C ILE A 120 -3.10 4.00 9.30
N SER A 121 -3.22 5.05 10.12
CA SER A 121 -4.20 6.13 9.92
C SER A 121 -3.99 6.89 8.62
N ILE A 122 -2.73 7.07 8.18
CA ILE A 122 -2.41 7.66 6.87
C ILE A 122 -2.74 6.69 5.73
N MET A 123 -2.41 5.41 5.88
CA MET A 123 -2.54 4.41 4.81
C MET A 123 -3.98 4.01 4.51
N LEU A 124 -4.84 3.88 5.53
CA LEU A 124 -6.20 3.34 5.34
C LEU A 124 -7.05 4.15 4.34
N PRO A 125 -7.15 5.49 4.42
CA PRO A 125 -7.86 6.27 3.41
C PRO A 125 -7.30 6.11 1.99
N LEU A 126 -5.96 6.05 1.84
CA LEU A 126 -5.32 5.89 0.53
C LEU A 126 -5.64 4.53 -0.11
N LEU A 127 -5.63 3.45 0.69
CA LEU A 127 -5.99 2.10 0.25
C LEU A 127 -7.48 2.00 -0.12
N LEU A 128 -8.37 2.59 0.67
CA LEU A 128 -9.80 2.65 0.34
C LEU A 128 -10.02 3.44 -0.96
N LYS A 129 -9.40 4.61 -1.12
CA LYS A 129 -9.48 5.42 -2.35
C LYS A 129 -8.99 4.65 -3.57
N GLY A 130 -7.88 3.91 -3.43
CA GLY A 130 -7.36 3.06 -4.51
C GLY A 130 -8.35 1.98 -4.94
N ASN A 131 -8.97 1.28 -3.98
CA ASN A 131 -10.03 0.30 -4.27
C ASN A 131 -11.29 0.96 -4.85
N GLU A 132 -11.70 2.13 -4.35
CA GLU A 132 -12.84 2.88 -4.88
C GLU A 132 -12.64 3.26 -6.35
N LYS A 133 -11.46 3.78 -6.71
CA LYS A 133 -11.08 4.05 -8.11
C LYS A 133 -11.23 2.82 -9.01
N VAL A 134 -10.78 1.65 -8.53
CA VAL A 134 -10.92 0.39 -9.29
C VAL A 134 -12.37 -0.07 -9.37
N SER A 135 -13.16 0.12 -8.31
CA SER A 135 -14.59 -0.19 -8.30
C SER A 135 -15.35 0.67 -9.33
N ILE A 136 -15.08 1.97 -9.36
CA ILE A 136 -15.64 2.90 -10.36
C ILE A 136 -15.21 2.50 -11.78
N GLU A 137 -13.93 2.20 -11.99
CA GLU A 137 -13.43 1.75 -13.30
C GLU A 137 -14.11 0.44 -13.75
N ARG A 138 -14.36 -0.48 -12.82
CA ARG A 138 -15.09 -1.73 -13.08
C ARG A 138 -16.54 -1.48 -13.49
N SER A 139 -17.25 -0.60 -12.79
CA SER A 139 -18.63 -0.24 -13.14
C SER A 139 -18.70 0.40 -14.52
N ASN A 140 -17.79 1.34 -14.80
CA ASN A 140 -17.67 1.97 -16.12
C ASN A 140 -17.34 0.95 -17.22
N LEU A 141 -16.47 -0.02 -16.94
CA LEU A 141 -16.14 -1.10 -17.87
C LEU A 141 -17.38 -1.92 -18.27
N ILE A 142 -18.25 -2.24 -17.32
CA ILE A 142 -19.52 -2.94 -17.61
C ILE A 142 -20.40 -2.10 -18.54
N ILE A 143 -20.50 -0.80 -18.28
CA ILE A 143 -21.26 0.15 -19.12
C ILE A 143 -20.64 0.23 -20.52
N PHE A 144 -19.32 0.27 -20.65
CA PHE A 144 -18.63 0.34 -21.95
C PHE A 144 -18.92 -0.90 -22.81
N PHE A 145 -18.97 -2.10 -22.22
CA PHE A 145 -19.38 -3.30 -22.95
C PHE A 145 -20.86 -3.23 -23.37
N LYS A 146 -21.77 -2.85 -22.46
CA LYS A 146 -23.21 -2.73 -22.77
C LYS A 146 -23.49 -1.73 -23.90
N LYS A 147 -22.76 -0.61 -23.93
CA LYS A 147 -22.93 0.46 -24.93
C LYS A 147 -22.06 0.30 -26.18
N GLY A 148 -21.26 -0.77 -26.30
CA GLY A 148 -20.32 -0.93 -27.42
C GLY A 148 -19.28 0.20 -27.54
N ASN A 149 -18.83 0.79 -26.42
CA ASN A 149 -17.89 1.92 -26.44
C ASN A 149 -16.45 1.44 -26.66
N PHE A 150 -16.13 1.07 -27.91
CA PHE A 150 -14.82 0.51 -28.29
C PHE A 150 -13.65 1.47 -28.02
N LYS A 151 -13.85 2.78 -28.14
CA LYS A 151 -12.82 3.79 -27.82
C LYS A 151 -12.39 3.71 -26.35
N LYS A 152 -13.35 3.63 -25.43
CA LYS A 152 -13.06 3.48 -23.99
C LYS A 152 -12.53 2.09 -23.66
N LEU A 153 -13.06 1.03 -24.27
CA LEU A 153 -12.54 -0.34 -24.11
C LEU A 153 -11.06 -0.45 -24.53
N LYS A 154 -10.65 0.22 -25.60
CA LYS A 154 -9.25 0.28 -26.06
C LYS A 154 -8.32 0.85 -25.00
N ILE A 155 -8.74 1.91 -24.32
CA ILE A 155 -7.96 2.52 -23.23
C ILE A 155 -7.78 1.53 -22.07
N VAL A 156 -8.87 0.88 -21.63
CA VAL A 156 -8.81 -0.09 -20.51
C VAL A 156 -8.01 -1.33 -20.91
N CYS A 157 -8.19 -1.85 -22.12
CA CYS A 157 -7.43 -2.99 -22.66
C CYS A 157 -5.92 -2.74 -22.61
N LYS A 158 -5.48 -1.56 -23.09
CA LYS A 158 -4.08 -1.14 -23.06
C LYS A 158 -3.56 -0.93 -21.64
N LYS A 159 -4.30 -0.19 -20.80
CA LYS A 159 -3.95 0.06 -19.39
C LYS A 159 -3.69 -1.25 -18.64
N TYR A 160 -4.57 -2.23 -18.85
CA TYR A 160 -4.46 -3.52 -18.20
C TYR A 160 -3.52 -4.50 -18.91
N LYS A 161 -2.85 -4.14 -20.00
CA LYS A 161 -1.87 -4.96 -20.73
C LYS A 161 -2.43 -6.33 -21.14
N ILE A 162 -3.59 -6.34 -21.79
CA ILE A 162 -4.13 -7.58 -22.40
C ILE A 162 -3.27 -7.93 -23.61
N LYS A 163 -2.72 -9.16 -23.63
CA LYS A 163 -1.84 -9.64 -24.72
C LYS A 163 -2.51 -10.65 -25.64
N THR A 164 -3.57 -11.31 -25.18
CA THR A 164 -4.29 -12.34 -25.94
C THR A 164 -5.25 -11.77 -26.98
N ILE A 165 -5.44 -10.45 -26.99
CA ILE A 165 -6.34 -9.72 -27.86
C ILE A 165 -5.61 -8.46 -28.28
N ASP A 166 -5.69 -8.12 -29.58
CA ASP A 166 -5.15 -6.86 -30.07
C ASP A 166 -6.04 -5.69 -29.62
N CYS A 167 -5.56 -4.95 -28.61
CA CYS A 167 -6.27 -3.79 -28.09
C CYS A 167 -6.40 -2.64 -29.10
N ASN A 168 -5.69 -2.65 -30.24
CA ASN A 168 -5.82 -1.60 -31.25
C ASN A 168 -7.05 -1.79 -32.14
N ASN A 169 -7.49 -3.03 -32.33
CA ASN A 169 -8.52 -3.46 -33.29
C ASN A 169 -9.75 -4.06 -32.58
N ILE A 170 -10.15 -3.47 -31.44
CA ILE A 170 -11.26 -3.99 -30.63
C ILE A 170 -12.60 -3.96 -31.39
N ASN A 171 -12.79 -2.98 -32.29
CA ASN A 171 -13.97 -2.85 -33.14
C ASN A 171 -14.13 -3.99 -34.16
N SER A 172 -13.05 -4.72 -34.48
CA SER A 172 -13.06 -5.85 -35.41
C SER A 172 -13.25 -7.20 -34.71
N LEU A 173 -13.40 -7.21 -33.38
CA LEU A 173 -13.56 -8.44 -32.62
C LEU A 173 -14.97 -9.02 -32.82
N ASN A 174 -15.03 -10.32 -33.07
CA ASN A 174 -16.31 -11.04 -33.10
C ASN A 174 -16.90 -11.19 -31.67
N ASN A 175 -18.14 -11.65 -31.56
CA ASN A 175 -18.84 -11.78 -30.27
C ASN A 175 -18.12 -12.69 -29.26
N ALA A 176 -17.44 -13.76 -29.71
CA ALA A 176 -16.69 -14.66 -28.83
C ALA A 176 -15.42 -13.99 -28.27
N GLN A 177 -14.72 -13.22 -29.09
CA GLN A 177 -13.57 -12.40 -28.68
C GLN A 177 -14.03 -11.24 -27.77
N LEU A 178 -15.15 -10.59 -28.11
CA LEU A 178 -16.10 -9.85 -27.25
C LEU A 178 -16.10 -10.32 -25.79
N LYS A 179 -16.73 -11.49 -25.63
CA LYS A 179 -16.97 -12.13 -24.35
C LYS A 179 -15.66 -12.49 -23.64
N THR A 180 -14.65 -12.92 -24.39
CA THR A 180 -13.32 -13.25 -23.85
C THR A 180 -12.62 -12.02 -23.27
N LEU A 181 -12.62 -10.89 -24.00
CA LEU A 181 -12.07 -9.62 -23.52
C LEU A 181 -12.77 -9.16 -22.25
N GLN A 182 -14.11 -9.22 -22.25
CA GLN A 182 -14.92 -8.85 -21.10
C GLN A 182 -14.56 -9.69 -19.86
N ASN A 183 -14.48 -11.02 -20.01
CA ASN A 183 -14.10 -11.91 -18.93
C ASN A 183 -12.69 -11.63 -18.39
N ILE A 184 -11.72 -11.39 -19.27
CA ILE A 184 -10.34 -11.09 -18.86
C ILE A 184 -10.29 -9.75 -18.12
N LEU A 185 -10.90 -8.69 -18.67
CA LEU A 185 -10.90 -7.38 -18.04
C LEU A 185 -11.65 -7.39 -16.72
N LEU A 186 -12.83 -8.02 -16.63
CA LEU A 186 -13.54 -8.16 -15.36
C LEU A 186 -12.78 -9.04 -14.35
N ASN A 187 -11.85 -9.89 -14.76
CA ASN A 187 -10.97 -10.58 -13.79
C ASN A 187 -9.83 -9.67 -13.29
N ARG A 188 -9.35 -8.74 -14.15
CA ARG A 188 -8.27 -7.79 -13.83
C ARG A 188 -8.75 -6.57 -13.04
N VAL A 189 -9.79 -5.89 -13.51
CA VAL A 189 -10.33 -4.64 -12.92
C VAL A 189 -11.21 -4.97 -11.71
N ASN A 190 -10.59 -5.22 -10.57
CA ASN A 190 -11.31 -5.51 -9.33
C ASN A 190 -10.49 -5.14 -8.08
N VAL A 191 -11.17 -4.92 -6.96
CA VAL A 191 -10.59 -4.47 -5.70
C VAL A 191 -9.72 -5.55 -5.05
N LEU A 192 -8.94 -5.17 -4.04
CA LEU A 192 -8.04 -6.05 -3.29
C LEU A 192 -8.31 -5.95 -1.77
N PRO A 193 -7.98 -6.97 -0.96
CA PRO A 193 -8.20 -6.92 0.49
C PRO A 193 -7.34 -5.83 1.15
N ILE A 194 -7.95 -4.95 1.95
CA ILE A 194 -7.26 -3.84 2.63
C ILE A 194 -6.15 -4.36 3.55
N SER A 195 -6.43 -5.42 4.30
CA SER A 195 -5.48 -6.03 5.24
C SER A 195 -4.21 -6.53 4.55
N MET A 196 -4.34 -7.14 3.36
CA MET A 196 -3.20 -7.59 2.55
C MET A 196 -2.39 -6.39 2.05
N MET A 197 -3.05 -5.38 1.48
CA MET A 197 -2.38 -4.20 0.95
C MET A 197 -1.64 -3.44 2.06
N LEU A 198 -2.29 -3.29 3.22
CA LEU A 198 -1.69 -2.64 4.40
C LEU A 198 -0.49 -3.44 4.92
N ALA A 199 -0.59 -4.77 5.00
CA ALA A 199 0.53 -5.61 5.40
C ALA A 199 1.73 -5.51 4.46
N GLN A 200 1.50 -5.49 3.14
CA GLN A 200 2.57 -5.26 2.17
C GLN A 200 3.16 -3.86 2.35
N ALA A 201 2.34 -2.81 2.47
CA ALA A 201 2.84 -1.45 2.72
C ALA A 201 3.70 -1.38 4.00
N ILE A 202 3.29 -2.02 5.09
CA ILE A 202 4.06 -2.09 6.33
C ILE A 202 5.42 -2.76 6.10
N VAL A 203 5.42 -3.92 5.44
CA VAL A 203 6.63 -4.73 5.22
C VAL A 203 7.61 -4.04 4.28
N GLU A 204 7.12 -3.49 3.16
CA GLU A 204 7.95 -2.87 2.12
C GLU A 204 8.50 -1.50 2.54
N SER A 205 7.74 -0.75 3.33
CA SER A 205 8.15 0.59 3.77
C SER A 205 8.82 0.63 5.15
N GLY A 206 8.83 -0.49 5.89
CA GLY A 206 9.30 -0.51 7.27
C GLY A 206 8.48 0.42 8.17
N TRP A 207 7.14 0.29 8.10
CA TRP A 207 6.19 1.20 8.74
C TRP A 207 6.40 2.67 8.33
N GLY A 208 6.68 2.91 7.04
CA GLY A 208 6.96 4.23 6.47
C GLY A 208 8.34 4.80 6.80
N GLY A 209 9.19 4.09 7.54
CA GLY A 209 10.50 4.58 7.96
C GLY A 209 11.60 4.47 6.90
N SER A 210 11.38 3.68 5.85
CA SER A 210 12.36 3.44 4.78
C SER A 210 12.69 4.71 4.02
N ARG A 211 13.97 4.87 3.64
CA ARG A 211 14.44 5.97 2.78
C ARG A 211 13.64 6.08 1.48
N PHE A 212 13.23 4.95 0.89
CA PHE A 212 12.46 4.94 -0.34
C PHE A 212 11.03 5.45 -0.13
N ALA A 213 10.40 5.10 1.00
CA ALA A 213 9.08 5.61 1.37
C ALA A 213 9.15 7.12 1.66
N GLN A 214 10.15 7.55 2.43
CA GLN A 214 10.33 8.94 2.86
C GLN A 214 10.74 9.89 1.74
N LYS A 215 11.66 9.48 0.85
CA LYS A 215 12.17 10.34 -0.24
C LYS A 215 11.42 10.17 -1.56
N GLY A 216 10.80 9.02 -1.78
CA GLY A 216 10.23 8.66 -3.07
C GLY A 216 8.76 8.28 -3.01
N ASN A 217 8.07 8.43 -1.87
CA ASN A 217 6.70 7.93 -1.68
C ASN A 217 6.54 6.45 -2.08
N ALA A 218 7.62 5.66 -2.02
CA ALA A 218 7.65 4.29 -2.49
C ALA A 218 7.17 3.33 -1.39
N LEU A 219 5.85 3.23 -1.22
CA LEU A 219 5.23 2.44 -0.14
C LEU A 219 5.33 0.92 -0.33
N PHE A 220 5.57 0.45 -1.56
CA PHE A 220 5.45 -0.96 -1.95
C PHE A 220 6.69 -1.54 -2.63
N GLY A 221 7.83 -0.83 -2.63
CA GLY A 221 9.09 -1.38 -3.14
C GLY A 221 9.12 -1.71 -4.65
N GLN A 222 8.27 -1.10 -5.47
CA GLN A 222 8.19 -1.38 -6.91
C GLN A 222 9.50 -1.03 -7.63
N TRP A 223 10.02 -1.92 -8.48
CA TRP A 223 11.24 -1.67 -9.25
C TRP A 223 10.97 -0.92 -10.55
N THR A 224 11.99 -0.19 -11.01
CA THR A 224 12.07 0.44 -12.33
C THR A 224 13.48 0.28 -12.88
N TRP A 225 13.60 0.02 -14.18
CA TRP A 225 14.89 0.02 -14.89
C TRP A 225 15.26 1.43 -15.39
N ASP A 226 14.30 2.35 -15.42
CA ASP A 226 14.54 3.75 -15.65
C ASP A 226 14.96 4.42 -14.34
N LYS A 227 16.27 4.65 -14.18
CA LYS A 227 16.86 5.28 -12.99
C LYS A 227 16.37 6.70 -12.76
N LYS A 228 15.90 7.41 -13.80
CA LYS A 228 15.34 8.78 -13.65
C LYS A 228 13.97 8.77 -12.96
N LYS A 229 13.28 7.62 -12.96
CA LYS A 229 11.95 7.43 -12.35
C LYS A 229 12.01 6.76 -10.97
N GLY A 230 13.19 6.70 -10.36
CA GLY A 230 13.36 6.00 -9.09
C GLY A 230 14.57 6.46 -8.30
N ILE A 231 14.74 5.82 -7.13
CA ILE A 231 15.85 6.04 -6.22
C ILE A 231 16.70 4.76 -6.24
N SER A 232 17.98 4.91 -6.56
CA SER A 232 18.92 3.78 -6.57
C SER A 232 19.19 3.26 -5.15
N PRO A 233 19.34 1.94 -4.96
CA PRO A 233 19.85 1.38 -3.72
C PRO A 233 21.24 1.92 -3.38
N THR A 234 21.49 2.14 -2.10
CA THR A 234 22.82 2.48 -1.57
C THR A 234 23.61 1.18 -1.34
N GLY A 235 24.94 1.24 -1.53
CA GLY A 235 25.81 0.09 -1.26
C GLY A 235 25.89 -0.97 -2.37
N ILE A 236 25.26 -0.73 -3.53
CA ILE A 236 25.43 -1.56 -4.73
C ILE A 236 26.29 -0.78 -5.72
N HIS A 237 27.43 -1.34 -6.13
CA HIS A 237 28.22 -0.76 -7.21
C HIS A 237 27.45 -0.93 -8.53
N ARG A 238 27.09 0.19 -9.18
CA ARG A 238 26.36 0.25 -10.46
C ARG A 238 25.05 -0.58 -10.48
N PRO A 239 24.03 -0.22 -9.66
CA PRO A 239 22.78 -0.98 -9.65
C PRO A 239 22.10 -0.93 -11.02
N SER A 240 21.61 -2.08 -11.51
CA SER A 240 20.88 -2.18 -12.78
C SER A 240 19.40 -1.79 -12.68
N PHE A 241 18.92 -1.53 -11.46
CA PHE A 241 17.54 -1.16 -11.15
C PHE A 241 17.50 -0.03 -10.11
N ALA A 242 16.34 0.63 -10.01
CA ALA A 242 16.00 1.58 -8.97
C ALA A 242 14.65 1.23 -8.35
N VAL A 243 14.39 1.73 -7.14
CA VAL A 243 13.06 1.67 -6.53
C VAL A 243 12.26 2.86 -7.06
N LYS A 244 11.13 2.59 -7.71
CA LYS A 244 10.28 3.61 -8.34
C LYS A 244 9.86 4.67 -7.33
N SER A 245 9.98 5.93 -7.71
CA SER A 245 9.51 7.08 -6.95
C SER A 245 8.18 7.60 -7.51
N PHE A 246 7.39 8.22 -6.64
CA PHE A 246 6.04 8.69 -6.94
C PHE A 246 5.89 10.14 -6.49
N LYS A 247 5.06 10.89 -7.22
CA LYS A 247 4.77 12.29 -6.89
C LYS A 247 4.08 12.42 -5.53
N ASN A 248 3.20 11.47 -5.20
CA ASN A 248 2.52 11.40 -3.91
C ASN A 248 2.27 9.93 -3.48
N LEU A 249 1.81 9.73 -2.25
CA LEU A 249 1.49 8.40 -1.73
C LEU A 249 0.38 7.68 -2.51
N GLN A 250 -0.64 8.41 -2.99
CA GLN A 250 -1.74 7.81 -3.75
C GLN A 250 -1.26 7.20 -5.07
N ASP A 251 -0.32 7.85 -5.77
CA ASP A 251 0.27 7.32 -7.01
C ASP A 251 1.00 5.99 -6.75
N SER A 252 1.61 5.83 -5.56
CA SER A 252 2.23 4.58 -5.15
C SER A 252 1.21 3.46 -4.95
N VAL A 253 0.12 3.77 -4.24
CA VAL A 253 -1.01 2.85 -4.02
C VAL A 253 -1.65 2.44 -5.34
N ASP A 254 -1.97 3.40 -6.21
CA ASP A 254 -2.62 3.16 -7.50
C ASP A 254 -1.74 2.29 -8.41
N ALA A 255 -0.43 2.56 -8.45
CA ALA A 255 0.52 1.75 -9.20
C ALA A 255 0.65 0.31 -8.64
N TYR A 256 0.62 0.15 -7.32
CA TYR A 256 0.67 -1.15 -6.67
C TYR A 256 -0.58 -1.99 -6.98
N ILE A 257 -1.76 -1.38 -6.85
CA ILE A 257 -3.04 -2.03 -7.19
C ILE A 257 -3.05 -2.43 -8.67
N LEU A 258 -2.63 -1.53 -9.56
CA LEU A 258 -2.53 -1.82 -10.99
C LEU A 258 -1.56 -2.98 -11.25
N ASN A 259 -0.41 -3.03 -10.58
CA ASN A 259 0.55 -4.13 -10.71
C ASN A 259 -0.09 -5.49 -10.37
N LEU A 260 -0.75 -5.60 -9.21
CA LEU A 260 -1.44 -6.83 -8.81
C LEU A 260 -2.59 -7.20 -9.75
N ASN A 261 -3.27 -6.20 -10.31
CA ASN A 261 -4.36 -6.40 -11.25
C ASN A 261 -3.90 -6.71 -12.69
N THR A 262 -2.63 -6.49 -13.05
CA THR A 262 -2.15 -6.63 -14.44
C THR A 262 -1.07 -7.68 -14.62
N HIS A 263 -0.11 -7.76 -13.70
CA HIS A 263 1.10 -8.56 -13.92
C HIS A 263 0.76 -10.07 -13.97
N PRO A 264 1.36 -10.85 -14.90
CA PRO A 264 1.08 -12.28 -15.05
C PRO A 264 1.32 -13.09 -13.77
N ALA A 265 2.33 -12.71 -12.98
CA ALA A 265 2.68 -13.36 -11.73
C ALA A 265 1.50 -13.48 -10.74
N TYR A 266 0.58 -12.49 -10.76
CA TYR A 266 -0.58 -12.46 -9.86
C TYR A 266 -1.86 -13.02 -10.49
N LYS A 267 -1.76 -13.80 -11.57
CA LYS A 267 -2.92 -14.47 -12.20
C LYS A 267 -3.66 -15.35 -11.19
N LYS A 268 -2.92 -16.12 -10.36
CA LYS A 268 -3.52 -16.98 -9.33
C LYS A 268 -4.30 -16.18 -8.29
N LEU A 269 -3.75 -15.03 -7.83
CA LEU A 269 -4.44 -14.10 -6.94
C LEU A 269 -5.78 -13.63 -7.54
N ARG A 270 -5.77 -13.19 -8.79
CA ARG A 270 -6.99 -12.73 -9.48
C ARG A 270 -8.01 -13.84 -9.68
N ASN A 271 -7.56 -15.05 -10.01
CA ASN A 271 -8.43 -16.20 -10.15
C ASN A 271 -9.08 -16.59 -8.81
N TYR A 272 -8.31 -16.61 -7.73
CA TYR A 272 -8.84 -16.84 -6.38
C TYR A 272 -9.88 -15.77 -6.02
N ARG A 273 -9.57 -14.49 -6.28
CA ARG A 273 -10.50 -13.38 -6.09
C ARG A 273 -11.83 -13.58 -6.80
N LYS A 274 -11.83 -14.14 -8.02
CA LYS A 274 -13.05 -14.40 -8.81
C LYS A 274 -14.00 -15.40 -8.13
N LEU A 275 -13.50 -16.27 -7.26
CA LEU A 275 -14.31 -17.26 -6.53
C LEU A 275 -15.15 -16.63 -5.41
N ILE A 276 -14.82 -15.41 -4.99
CA ILE A 276 -15.47 -14.73 -3.87
C ILE A 276 -16.42 -13.67 -4.42
N ARG A 277 -17.72 -13.86 -4.21
CA ARG A 277 -18.77 -12.97 -4.75
C ARG A 277 -18.75 -11.58 -4.12
N ASN A 278 -18.61 -11.50 -2.81
CA ASN A 278 -18.65 -10.25 -2.06
C ASN A 278 -17.25 -9.84 -1.58
N PRO A 279 -16.71 -8.68 -1.98
CA PRO A 279 -15.44 -8.17 -1.48
C PRO A 279 -15.35 -8.02 0.05
N GLN A 280 -16.48 -7.92 0.76
CA GLN A 280 -16.50 -7.94 2.22
C GLN A 280 -15.99 -9.25 2.82
N ASN A 281 -16.09 -10.35 2.07
CA ASN A 281 -15.64 -11.67 2.51
C ASN A 281 -14.17 -11.92 2.14
N PHE A 282 -13.44 -10.89 1.70
CA PHE A 282 -12.02 -11.01 1.44
C PHE A 282 -11.26 -11.19 2.76
N GLU A 283 -10.40 -12.21 2.79
CA GLU A 283 -9.48 -12.46 3.88
C GLU A 283 -8.06 -12.26 3.36
N GLY A 284 -7.38 -11.20 3.79
CA GLY A 284 -6.08 -10.83 3.25
C GLY A 284 -5.03 -11.93 3.39
N HIS A 285 -5.08 -12.71 4.47
CA HIS A 285 -4.16 -13.83 4.67
C HIS A 285 -4.38 -15.01 3.68
N LYS A 286 -5.57 -15.12 3.08
CA LYS A 286 -5.82 -16.10 2.00
C LYS A 286 -5.29 -15.58 0.66
N PHE A 287 -5.46 -14.28 0.40
CA PHE A 287 -4.92 -13.64 -0.80
C PHE A 287 -3.39 -13.59 -0.82
N SER A 288 -2.76 -13.36 0.34
CA SER A 288 -1.30 -13.28 0.47
C SER A 288 -0.57 -14.54 -0.03
N ARG A 289 -1.24 -15.70 -0.01
CA ARG A 289 -0.73 -17.00 -0.50
C ARG A 289 -0.29 -16.96 -1.96
N TYR A 290 -0.77 -15.98 -2.71
CA TYR A 290 -0.48 -15.80 -4.13
C TYR A 290 0.50 -14.64 -4.40
N LEU A 291 1.26 -14.23 -3.38
CA LEU A 291 2.32 -13.20 -3.46
C LEU A 291 3.73 -13.79 -3.51
N ASP A 292 3.89 -15.09 -3.75
CA ASP A 292 5.19 -15.78 -3.83
C ASP A 292 6.12 -15.23 -4.94
N LYS A 293 5.57 -14.46 -5.88
CA LYS A 293 6.34 -13.80 -6.95
C LYS A 293 6.53 -12.30 -6.72
N TYR A 294 6.11 -11.77 -5.56
CA TYR A 294 6.27 -10.36 -5.23
C TYR A 294 7.71 -10.02 -4.84
N ALA A 295 8.34 -10.90 -4.06
CA ALA A 295 9.71 -10.75 -3.59
C ALA A 295 10.55 -11.99 -3.95
N ILE A 296 11.86 -11.80 -4.08
CA ILE A 296 12.83 -12.85 -4.45
C ILE A 296 12.78 -14.03 -3.47
N ILE A 297 12.48 -13.76 -2.20
CA ILE A 297 12.44 -14.76 -1.13
C ILE A 297 11.21 -15.68 -1.18
N GLY A 298 10.33 -15.50 -2.19
CA GLY A 298 9.30 -16.47 -2.49
C GLY A 298 8.27 -16.65 -1.37
N PHE A 299 8.09 -17.89 -0.94
CA PHE A 299 7.10 -18.25 0.09
C PHE A 299 7.42 -17.67 1.48
N GLU A 300 8.69 -17.37 1.79
CA GLU A 300 9.02 -16.68 3.04
C GLU A 300 8.41 -15.27 3.09
N TYR A 301 8.23 -14.62 1.93
CA TYR A 301 7.50 -13.36 1.84
C TYR A 301 6.05 -13.54 2.26
N VAL A 302 5.39 -14.58 1.75
CA VAL A 302 4.01 -14.93 2.08
C VAL A 302 3.84 -15.14 3.58
N LYS A 303 4.77 -15.87 4.22
CA LYS A 303 4.79 -16.05 5.68
C LYS A 303 4.90 -14.72 6.42
N LYS A 304 5.79 -13.83 5.98
CA LYS A 304 5.94 -12.50 6.60
C LYS A 304 4.68 -11.65 6.48
N ILE A 305 4.03 -11.63 5.32
CA ILE A 305 2.75 -10.92 5.12
C ILE A 305 1.67 -11.50 6.04
N ASN A 306 1.54 -12.83 6.08
CA ASN A 306 0.58 -13.49 6.97
C ASN A 306 0.82 -13.19 8.44
N LEU A 307 2.09 -13.22 8.87
CA LEU A 307 2.45 -12.86 10.23
C LEU A 307 2.11 -11.40 10.54
N MET A 308 2.36 -10.49 9.59
CA MET A 308 2.04 -9.08 9.74
C MET A 308 0.53 -8.84 9.89
N ILE A 309 -0.28 -9.52 9.08
CA ILE A 309 -1.75 -9.48 9.16
C ILE A 309 -2.22 -9.98 10.52
N LYS A 310 -1.74 -11.15 10.97
CA LYS A 310 -2.14 -11.78 12.23
C LYS A 310 -1.71 -10.96 13.45
N LYS A 311 -0.42 -10.64 13.58
CA LYS A 311 0.14 -9.94 14.75
C LYS A 311 -0.45 -8.55 14.98
N ASN A 312 -0.90 -7.87 13.92
CA ASN A 312 -1.46 -6.53 14.02
C ASN A 312 -2.99 -6.51 13.84
N ASN A 313 -3.63 -7.68 13.81
CA ASN A 313 -5.07 -7.85 13.60
C ASN A 313 -5.60 -6.98 12.44
N LEU A 314 -4.99 -7.10 11.26
CA LEU A 314 -5.28 -6.22 10.12
C LEU A 314 -6.57 -6.59 9.39
N GLU A 315 -7.09 -7.81 9.55
CA GLU A 315 -8.32 -8.26 8.86
C GLU A 315 -9.55 -7.42 9.22
N LYS A 316 -9.58 -6.87 10.44
CA LYS A 316 -10.64 -5.94 10.89
C LYS A 316 -10.82 -4.73 9.97
N PHE A 317 -9.81 -4.39 9.16
CA PHE A 317 -9.84 -3.26 8.25
C PHE A 317 -10.46 -3.56 6.88
N ASN A 318 -10.79 -4.83 6.55
CA ASN A 318 -11.39 -5.16 5.24
C ASN A 318 -12.83 -4.64 5.10
N SER A 319 -13.55 -4.53 6.21
CA SER A 319 -14.93 -4.03 6.24
C SER A 319 -15.01 -2.51 6.27
N LEU A 320 -13.89 -1.80 6.41
CA LEU A 320 -13.86 -0.34 6.47
C LEU A 320 -14.47 0.32 5.24
N ARG A 321 -15.21 1.40 5.45
CA ARG A 321 -15.80 2.23 4.39
C ARG A 321 -15.50 3.71 4.64
N PHE A 322 -15.75 4.56 3.66
CA PHE A 322 -15.75 5.99 3.91
C PHE A 322 -17.04 6.40 4.64
N LYS A 323 -16.98 7.47 5.43
CA LYS A 323 -18.18 8.16 5.93
C LYS A 323 -18.99 8.67 4.74
N LEU A 324 -20.32 8.63 4.85
CA LEU A 324 -21.19 9.27 3.87
C LEU A 324 -21.01 10.79 4.01
N GLU A 325 -20.87 11.48 2.89
CA GLU A 325 -20.95 12.95 2.87
C GLU A 325 -22.44 13.28 3.03
N ASN A 326 -22.78 14.03 4.08
CA ASN A 326 -24.14 14.51 4.34
C ASN A 326 -24.48 15.67 3.42
#